data_AF-A0A399YUH0-F1
#
_entry.id   AF-A0A399YUH0-F1
#
_cell.length_a   1.000
_cell.length_b   1.000
_cell.length_c   1.000
_cell.angle_alpha   90.00
_cell.angle_beta   90.00
_cell.angle_gamma   90.00
#
_symmetry.space_group_name_H-M   'P 1'
#
loop_
_entity.id
_entity.type
_entity.pdbx_description
1 polymer ?
#
loop_
_entity_poly.entity_id
_entity_poly.type
_entity_poly.pdbx_seq_one_letter_code
_entity_poly.pdbx_strand_id
1 'polypeptide(L)' 'MAALLVALAGCGGGTTATPTPVDPAALGQQTFTSYCAPCHGANGEGFINALNAPALNADGESY' A
#
# COMPACT_ATOMS: atom_id res chain seq x y z
N MET A 1 -22.53 -27.27 44.60
CA MET A 1 -21.29 -27.20 43.80
C MET A 1 -21.71 -27.18 42.33
N ALA A 2 -22.02 -26.00 41.81
CA ALA A 2 -22.46 -25.82 40.42
C ALA A 2 -21.21 -25.63 39.55
N ALA A 3 -21.08 -26.49 38.54
CA ALA A 3 -19.96 -26.51 37.61
C ALA A 3 -19.91 -25.23 36.78
N LEU A 4 -18.77 -24.53 36.85
CA LEU A 4 -18.45 -23.37 36.03
C LEU A 4 -17.92 -23.88 34.67
N LEU A 5 -18.83 -24.14 33.74
CA LEU A 5 -18.50 -24.42 32.34
C LEU A 5 -18.23 -23.09 31.63
N VAL A 6 -16.98 -22.64 31.67
CA VAL A 6 -16.53 -21.54 30.81
C VAL A 6 -16.42 -22.10 29.39
N ALA A 7 -17.42 -21.80 28.57
CA ALA A 7 -17.41 -22.12 27.15
C ALA A 7 -16.27 -21.36 26.47
N LEU A 8 -15.31 -22.09 25.90
CA LEU A 8 -14.32 -21.53 24.96
C LEU A 8 -15.05 -21.10 23.69
N ALA A 9 -15.63 -19.91 23.71
CA ALA A 9 -16.23 -19.28 22.54
C ALA A 9 -15.12 -18.81 21.58
N GLY A 10 -14.73 -19.74 20.71
CA GLY A 10 -14.46 -19.50 19.29
C GLY A 10 -13.35 -18.52 18.93
N CYS A 11 -12.19 -19.06 18.55
CA CYS A 11 -11.39 -18.47 17.47
C CYS A 11 -12.18 -18.61 16.16
N GLY A 12 -13.20 -17.76 15.99
CA GLY A 12 -14.13 -17.80 14.87
C GLY A 12 -13.87 -16.66 13.91
N GLY A 13 -13.16 -16.97 12.82
CA GLY A 13 -13.32 -16.33 11.51
C GLY A 13 -13.26 -14.82 11.49
N GLY A 14 -12.05 -14.27 11.35
CA GLY A 14 -11.90 -12.94 10.76
C GLY A 14 -12.61 -12.95 9.41
N THR A 15 -13.71 -12.22 9.30
CA THR A 15 -14.33 -11.89 8.03
C THR A 15 -13.29 -11.10 7.25
N THR A 16 -12.53 -11.79 6.39
CA THR A 16 -11.84 -11.13 5.30
C THR A 16 -12.94 -10.58 4.41
N ALA A 17 -13.35 -9.34 4.70
CA ALA A 17 -14.15 -8.56 3.79
C ALA A 17 -13.47 -8.69 2.43
N THR A 18 -14.17 -9.26 1.46
CA THR A 18 -13.66 -9.33 0.09
C THR A 18 -13.38 -7.90 -0.32
N PRO A 19 -12.11 -7.52 -0.58
CA PRO A 19 -11.83 -6.18 -1.02
C PRO A 19 -12.63 -5.95 -2.30
N THR A 20 -13.41 -4.87 -2.33
CA THR A 20 -14.02 -4.40 -3.57
C THR A 20 -12.91 -4.33 -4.61
N PRO A 21 -13.09 -4.90 -5.82
CA PRO A 21 -12.09 -4.79 -6.87
C PRO A 21 -11.85 -3.30 -7.16
N VAL A 22 -10.76 -2.77 -6.61
CA VAL A 22 -10.21 -1.47 -6.99
C VAL A 22 -9.31 -1.72 -8.18
N ASP A 23 -9.47 -0.89 -9.21
CA ASP A 23 -8.53 -0.87 -10.32
C ASP A 23 -7.11 -0.62 -9.74
N PRO A 24 -6.18 -1.58 -9.90
CA PRO A 24 -4.84 -1.43 -9.36
C PRO A 24 -4.11 -0.21 -9.92
N ALA A 25 -4.43 0.23 -11.15
CA ALA A 25 -3.85 1.44 -11.72
C ALA A 25 -4.35 2.69 -10.98
N ALA A 26 -5.64 2.77 -10.67
CA ALA A 26 -6.21 3.88 -9.90
C ALA A 26 -5.65 3.95 -8.47
N LEU A 27 -5.51 2.79 -7.80
CA LEU A 27 -4.88 2.73 -6.48
C LEU A 27 -3.41 3.14 -6.54
N GLY A 28 -2.69 2.68 -7.56
CA GLY A 28 -1.30 3.05 -7.82
C GLY A 28 -1.13 4.56 -8.01
N GLN A 29 -2.01 5.19 -8.79
CA GLN A 29 -1.98 6.64 -9.02
C GLN A 29 -2.21 7.44 -7.73
N GLN A 30 -3.18 7.05 -6.90
CA GLN A 30 -3.41 7.71 -5.60
C GLN A 30 -2.21 7.57 -4.67
N THR A 31 -1.65 6.36 -4.60
CA THR A 31 -0.48 6.07 -3.77
C THR A 31 0.73 6.89 -4.24
N PHE A 32 0.97 6.91 -5.55
CA PHE A 32 2.07 7.66 -6.16
C PHE A 32 1.95 9.16 -5.85
N THR A 33 0.76 9.73 -6.07
CA THR A 33 0.51 11.16 -5.82
C THR A 33 0.71 11.53 -4.34
N SER A 34 0.28 10.66 -3.43
CA SER A 34 0.30 10.95 -2.00
C SER A 34 1.69 10.81 -1.37
N TYR A 35 2.49 9.86 -1.86
CA TYR A 35 3.71 9.43 -1.16
C TYR A 35 4.98 9.50 -1.99
N CYS A 36 4.89 9.38 -3.32
CA CYS A 36 6.07 9.28 -4.19
C CYS A 36 6.38 10.61 -4.88
N ALA A 37 5.37 11.28 -5.43
CA ALA A 37 5.50 12.52 -6.19
C ALA A 37 6.23 13.66 -5.43
N PRO A 38 6.08 13.83 -4.10
CA PRO A 38 6.82 14.88 -3.38
C PRO A 38 8.34 14.77 -3.49
N CYS A 39 8.88 13.56 -3.70
CA CYS A 39 10.31 13.33 -3.83
C CYS A 39 10.73 13.00 -5.26
N HIS A 40 9.88 12.29 -6.01
CA HIS A 40 10.21 11.76 -7.34
C HIS A 40 9.60 12.56 -8.49
N GLY A 41 8.95 13.69 -8.22
CA GLY A 41 8.34 14.54 -9.24
C GLY A 41 6.94 14.10 -9.64
N ALA A 42 6.19 15.01 -10.27
CA ALA A 42 4.77 14.82 -10.55
C ALA A 42 4.50 13.66 -11.53
N ASN A 43 5.46 13.35 -12.40
CA ASN A 43 5.39 12.26 -13.36
C ASN A 43 6.44 11.16 -13.10
N GLY A 44 7.12 11.20 -11.94
CA GLY A 44 8.16 10.24 -11.60
C GLY A 44 9.51 10.52 -12.29
N GLU A 45 9.73 11.72 -12.81
CA GLU A 45 10.98 12.10 -13.50
C GLU A 45 12.24 12.16 -12.59
N GLY A 46 12.05 12.20 -11.28
CA GLY A 46 13.13 12.30 -10.30
C GLY A 46 13.73 13.69 -10.17
N PHE A 47 14.54 13.89 -9.12
CA PHE A 47 15.24 15.12 -8.80
C PHE A 47 16.67 14.84 -8.32
N ILE A 48 17.51 14.23 -9.16
CA ILE A 48 18.88 13.81 -8.80
C ILE A 48 19.70 14.98 -8.23
N ASN A 49 19.63 16.16 -8.85
CA ASN A 49 20.46 17.30 -8.45
C ASN A 49 19.95 18.03 -7.18
N ALA A 50 18.69 17.85 -6.79
CA ALA A 50 18.09 18.58 -5.67
C ALA A 50 17.88 17.69 -4.43
N LEU A 51 17.46 16.43 -4.64
CA LEU A 51 17.09 15.49 -3.58
C LEU A 51 17.79 14.14 -3.71
N ASN A 52 18.63 13.95 -4.73
CA ASN A 52 19.21 12.64 -5.08
C ASN A 52 18.11 11.56 -5.27
N ALA A 53 16.93 11.97 -5.75
CA ALA A 53 15.80 11.08 -5.99
C ALA A 53 15.83 10.59 -7.45
N PRO A 54 15.96 9.28 -7.73
CA PRO A 54 15.99 8.75 -9.09
C PRO A 54 14.61 8.81 -9.75
N ALA A 55 14.62 8.68 -11.08
CA ALA A 55 13.40 8.53 -11.86
C ALA A 55 12.72 7.19 -11.53
N LEU A 56 11.39 7.21 -11.43
CA LEU A 56 10.53 6.03 -11.26
C LEU A 56 9.75 5.69 -12.54
N ASN A 57 9.81 6.57 -13.55
CA ASN A 57 9.18 6.40 -14.86
C ASN A 57 10.17 5.94 -15.95
N ALA A 58 11.43 5.68 -15.57
CA ALA A 58 12.43 5.13 -16.45
C ALA A 58 12.20 3.63 -16.65
N ASP A 59 12.52 3.16 -17.85
CA ASP A 59 12.55 1.78 -18.28
C ASP A 59 13.73 1.02 -17.63
N GLY A 60 13.65 0.82 -16.31
CA GLY A 60 14.41 -0.19 -15.54
C GLY A 60 15.93 -0.01 -15.40
N GLU A 61 16.56 0.80 -16.23
CA GLU A 61 18.02 0.94 -16.31
C GLU A 61 18.45 2.31 -15.77
N SER A 62 18.15 2.61 -14.50
CA SER A 62 18.68 3.81 -13.85
C SER A 62 19.42 3.46 -12.58
N TYR A 63 20.60 2.87 -12.77
CA TYR A 63 21.73 2.94 -11.85
C TYR A 63 22.98 3.41 -12.60
#